data_AF-A0A1I7KAM8-F1
#
_entry.id   AF-A0A1I7KAM8-F1
#
_cell.length_a   1.000
_cell.length_b   1.000
_cell.length_c   1.000
_cell.angle_alpha   90.00
_cell.angle_beta   90.00
_cell.angle_gamma   90.00
#
_symmetry.space_group_name_H-M   'P 1'
#
loop_
_entity.id
_entity.type
_entity.pdbx_description
1 polymer ?
#
loop_
_entity_poly.entity_id
_entity_poly.type
_entity_poly.pdbx_seq_one_letter_code
_entity_poly.pdbx_strand_id
1 'polypeptide(L)'
;MNKREMELELLKHDNTLLGGGFKDRGPWGDSKYRGNASGWVTAFLLHKYKVRKLAEIFAGSGTGSDVCRDWGIPYFGMDLNPNPVRDNIIAFNALTDDAPDEVRDSDMLFAHPPYSNLIKIPYADSQWKDTTNDHNLARYDLGRMDWDLFVKAMNKVMMKFYAAMPKGGRTAWLVGDIRRNGKYYSMFKDMVLPGTLEQIIIKPQWNTVSDGRTYSNKNFVPIVHEILVVLKKDDGMMIHYSLPVEYELDIRDSKTATWLDIVTAVMDKLGEADLGKIYSEIEGHEKAKANSHWKEKVRQTLQMSKRCKNTARGVWAVAA
;
A
#
# COMPACT_ATOMS: atom_id res chain seq x y z
N MET A 1 -22.39 -12.50 19.73
CA MET A 1 -22.63 -11.18 20.38
C MET A 1 -23.86 -10.59 19.72
N ASN A 2 -24.76 -9.88 20.42
CA ASN A 2 -25.93 -9.31 19.75
C ASN A 2 -25.62 -7.94 19.12
N LYS A 3 -26.42 -7.54 18.12
CA LYS A 3 -26.22 -6.29 17.38
C LYS A 3 -26.14 -5.05 18.27
N ARG A 4 -27.00 -4.96 19.28
CA ARG A 4 -27.09 -3.80 20.18
C ARG A 4 -25.82 -3.64 21.01
N GLU A 5 -25.25 -4.74 21.50
CA GLU A 5 -23.97 -4.74 22.22
C GLU A 5 -22.85 -4.20 21.33
N MET A 6 -22.79 -4.66 20.08
CA MET A 6 -21.79 -4.20 19.12
C MET A 6 -21.95 -2.70 18.83
N GLU A 7 -23.18 -2.23 18.59
CA GLU A 7 -23.45 -0.81 18.34
C GLU A 7 -23.01 0.08 19.51
N LEU A 8 -23.32 -0.31 20.75
CA LEU A 8 -22.92 0.44 21.94
C LEU A 8 -21.40 0.50 22.11
N GLU A 9 -20.69 -0.56 21.74
CA GLU A 9 -19.23 -0.54 21.74
C GLU A 9 -18.69 0.40 20.65
N LEU A 10 -19.22 0.31 19.42
CA LEU A 10 -18.76 1.10 18.28
C LEU A 10 -19.00 2.61 18.46
N LEU A 11 -20.04 3.03 19.20
CA LEU A 11 -20.26 4.44 19.53
C LEU A 11 -19.11 5.06 20.34
N LYS A 12 -18.28 4.25 21.00
CA LYS A 12 -17.09 4.72 21.73
C LYS A 12 -15.90 5.00 20.81
N HIS A 13 -15.96 4.54 19.55
CA HIS A 13 -14.85 4.54 18.60
C HIS A 13 -15.22 5.28 17.29
N ASP A 14 -15.68 6.52 17.39
CA ASP A 14 -16.02 7.34 16.20
C ASP A 14 -14.91 8.33 15.82
N ASN A 15 -13.74 7.81 15.43
CA ASN A 15 -12.64 8.63 14.91
C ASN A 15 -11.75 7.83 13.95
N THR A 16 -10.75 8.50 13.39
CA THR A 16 -9.82 7.90 12.41
C THR A 16 -8.76 6.99 13.03
N LEU A 17 -8.71 6.83 14.36
CA LEU A 17 -7.79 5.96 15.08
C LEU A 17 -8.57 4.90 15.88
N LEU A 18 -8.65 3.68 15.35
CA LEU A 18 -9.42 2.57 15.97
C LEU A 18 -8.73 1.96 17.21
N GLY A 19 -7.91 2.73 17.93
CA GLY A 19 -6.87 2.25 18.84
C GLY A 19 -7.30 1.73 20.21
N GLY A 20 -8.38 2.24 20.79
CA GLY A 20 -8.78 1.83 22.14
C GLY A 20 -9.59 0.52 22.19
N GLY A 21 -10.49 0.32 21.22
CA GLY A 21 -11.56 -0.67 21.33
C GLY A 21 -11.23 -2.07 20.87
N PHE A 22 -10.30 -2.22 19.92
CA PHE A 22 -10.19 -3.46 19.14
C PHE A 22 -8.96 -4.30 19.51
N LYS A 23 -8.44 -4.12 20.73
CA LYS A 23 -7.41 -5.02 21.30
C LYS A 23 -7.97 -6.42 21.53
N ASP A 24 -9.20 -6.48 22.04
CA ASP A 24 -10.02 -7.70 21.94
C ASP A 24 -10.48 -7.83 20.49
N ARG A 25 -10.27 -9.01 19.90
CA ARG A 25 -10.63 -9.30 18.50
C ARG A 25 -12.10 -9.70 18.35
N GLY A 26 -12.78 -9.92 19.46
CA GLY A 26 -14.12 -10.48 19.49
C GLY A 26 -14.13 -11.98 19.18
N PRO A 27 -15.32 -12.61 19.17
CA PRO A 27 -15.50 -14.06 19.04
C PRO A 27 -15.46 -14.57 17.59
N TRP A 28 -15.02 -13.74 16.62
CA TRP A 28 -15.22 -13.99 15.19
C TRP A 28 -13.96 -14.52 14.50
N GLY A 29 -14.14 -15.47 13.57
CA GLY A 29 -13.04 -16.12 12.86
C GLY A 29 -12.15 -16.97 13.76
N ASP A 30 -10.91 -17.20 13.32
CA ASP A 30 -9.89 -17.92 14.09
C ASP A 30 -8.67 -17.01 14.29
N SER A 31 -8.38 -16.66 15.55
CA SER A 31 -7.22 -15.84 15.91
C SER A 31 -5.87 -16.51 15.64
N LYS A 32 -5.85 -17.84 15.44
CA LYS A 32 -4.65 -18.58 15.02
C LYS A 32 -4.40 -18.48 13.51
N TYR A 33 -5.40 -18.12 12.71
CA TYR A 33 -5.23 -17.89 11.29
C TYR A 33 -4.34 -16.66 11.07
N ARG A 34 -3.22 -16.84 10.37
CA ARG A 34 -2.27 -15.77 10.07
C ARG A 34 -2.95 -14.70 9.24
N GLY A 35 -2.78 -13.44 9.63
CA GLY A 35 -3.44 -12.31 8.97
C GLY A 35 -4.90 -12.12 9.37
N ASN A 36 -5.43 -12.83 10.37
CA ASN A 36 -6.76 -12.55 10.90
C ASN A 36 -6.89 -11.07 11.37
N ALA A 37 -7.89 -10.36 10.85
CA ALA A 37 -8.31 -9.04 11.33
C ALA A 37 -9.24 -9.14 12.54
N SER A 38 -9.23 -8.12 13.40
CA SER A 38 -10.25 -7.99 14.45
C SER A 38 -11.62 -7.81 13.81
N GLY A 39 -12.62 -8.63 14.19
CA GLY A 39 -13.98 -8.52 13.63
C GLY A 39 -14.66 -7.19 13.93
N TRP A 40 -14.16 -6.46 14.93
CA TRP A 40 -14.59 -5.10 15.20
C TRP A 40 -14.27 -4.10 14.08
N VAL A 41 -13.25 -4.34 13.26
CA VAL A 41 -12.96 -3.51 12.08
C VAL A 41 -14.10 -3.64 11.08
N THR A 42 -14.54 -4.87 10.81
CA THR A 42 -15.69 -5.14 9.96
C THR A 42 -16.96 -4.54 10.58
N ALA A 43 -17.21 -4.77 11.87
CA ALA A 43 -18.38 -4.23 12.56
C ALA A 43 -18.43 -2.69 12.51
N PHE A 44 -17.28 -2.03 12.68
CA PHE A 44 -17.14 -0.58 12.52
C PHE A 44 -17.56 -0.12 11.12
N LEU A 45 -17.07 -0.79 10.08
CA LEU A 45 -17.45 -0.47 8.70
C LEU A 45 -18.96 -0.65 8.47
N LEU A 46 -19.53 -1.78 8.94
CA LEU A 46 -20.97 -2.05 8.82
C LEU A 46 -21.80 -0.95 9.49
N HIS A 47 -21.39 -0.55 10.71
CA HIS A 47 -22.09 0.47 11.48
C HIS A 47 -21.96 1.87 10.90
N LYS A 48 -20.72 2.28 10.56
CA LYS A 48 -20.40 3.66 10.13
C LYS A 48 -20.98 3.95 8.75
N TYR A 49 -20.86 2.99 7.83
CA TYR A 49 -21.30 3.15 6.44
C TYR A 49 -22.68 2.57 6.15
N LYS A 50 -23.40 2.07 7.19
CA LYS A 50 -24.76 1.51 7.08
C LYS A 50 -24.86 0.44 5.99
N VAL A 51 -23.86 -0.44 5.94
CA VAL A 51 -23.75 -1.51 4.94
C VAL A 51 -24.92 -2.48 5.09
N ARG A 52 -25.60 -2.81 3.98
CA ARG A 52 -26.71 -3.78 3.98
C ARG A 52 -26.31 -5.13 3.40
N LYS A 53 -25.27 -5.19 2.58
CA LYS A 53 -24.63 -6.43 2.09
C LYS A 53 -23.13 -6.22 1.99
N LEU A 54 -22.36 -7.14 2.56
CA LEU A 54 -20.90 -7.14 2.52
C LEU A 54 -20.39 -8.24 1.58
N ALA A 55 -19.57 -7.87 0.61
CA ALA A 55 -18.67 -8.80 -0.05
C ALA A 55 -17.29 -8.75 0.64
N GLU A 56 -16.58 -9.87 0.69
CA GLU A 56 -15.22 -9.93 1.23
C GLU A 56 -14.32 -10.75 0.30
N ILE A 57 -13.14 -10.23 -0.02
CA ILE A 57 -12.06 -11.01 -0.64
C ILE A 57 -10.94 -11.25 0.37
N PHE A 58 -10.26 -12.39 0.23
CA PHE A 58 -9.27 -12.87 1.21
C PHE A 58 -9.93 -13.19 2.57
N ALA A 59 -11.10 -13.84 2.51
CA ALA A 59 -11.95 -14.07 3.68
C ALA A 59 -11.28 -14.90 4.79
N GLY A 60 -10.24 -15.68 4.46
CA GLY A 60 -9.41 -16.41 5.41
C GLY A 60 -10.24 -17.26 6.37
N SER A 61 -10.12 -16.99 7.67
CA SER A 61 -10.84 -17.71 8.73
C SER A 61 -12.35 -17.40 8.82
N GLY A 62 -12.89 -16.50 7.98
CA GLY A 62 -14.31 -16.16 7.95
C GLY A 62 -14.77 -15.14 9.00
N THR A 63 -13.89 -14.21 9.40
CA THR A 63 -14.24 -13.18 10.38
C THR A 63 -15.39 -12.29 9.91
N GLY A 64 -15.37 -11.82 8.66
CA GLY A 64 -16.46 -10.99 8.13
C GLY A 64 -17.79 -11.74 8.06
N SER A 65 -17.76 -13.04 7.71
CA SER A 65 -18.94 -13.92 7.77
C SER A 65 -19.55 -13.94 9.17
N ASP A 66 -18.75 -14.22 10.20
CA ASP A 66 -19.26 -14.33 11.56
C ASP A 66 -19.79 -12.99 12.09
N VAL A 67 -19.15 -11.87 11.74
CA VAL A 67 -19.62 -10.52 12.07
C VAL A 67 -20.94 -10.21 11.38
N CYS A 68 -21.07 -10.49 10.07
CA CYS A 68 -22.30 -10.21 9.33
C CYS A 68 -23.48 -11.06 9.82
N ARG A 69 -23.23 -12.31 10.23
CA ARG A 69 -24.24 -13.16 10.88
C ARG A 69 -24.74 -12.52 12.17
N ASP A 70 -23.83 -12.11 13.05
CA ASP A 70 -24.19 -11.47 14.33
C ASP A 70 -24.84 -10.08 14.11
N TRP A 71 -24.47 -9.37 13.04
CA TRP A 71 -25.01 -8.06 12.67
C TRP A 71 -26.39 -8.15 11.97
N GLY A 72 -26.72 -9.32 11.42
CA GLY A 72 -27.97 -9.60 10.74
C GLY A 72 -28.04 -9.07 9.30
N ILE A 73 -26.93 -9.15 8.55
CA ILE A 73 -26.89 -8.74 7.13
C ILE A 73 -26.32 -9.85 6.22
N PRO A 74 -26.69 -9.90 4.94
CA PRO A 74 -26.07 -10.78 3.96
C PRO A 74 -24.55 -10.58 3.80
N TYR A 75 -23.86 -11.68 3.58
CA TYR A 75 -22.41 -11.76 3.37
C TYR A 75 -22.08 -12.67 2.20
N PHE A 76 -21.07 -12.31 1.42
CA PHE A 76 -20.48 -13.14 0.38
C PHE A 76 -18.95 -13.07 0.42
N GLY A 77 -18.30 -14.19 0.74
CA GLY A 77 -16.85 -14.28 0.87
C GLY A 77 -16.20 -15.00 -0.31
N MET A 78 -14.96 -14.63 -0.59
CA MET A 78 -14.10 -15.26 -1.60
C MET A 78 -12.71 -15.48 -1.00
N ASP A 79 -12.15 -16.67 -1.20
CA ASP A 79 -10.79 -16.99 -0.80
C ASP A 79 -10.10 -17.92 -1.81
N LEU A 80 -8.78 -17.81 -1.93
CA LEU A 80 -7.99 -18.71 -2.78
C LEU A 80 -8.00 -20.14 -2.24
N ASN A 81 -8.23 -20.32 -0.94
CA ASN A 81 -8.37 -21.62 -0.30
C ASN A 81 -9.50 -22.45 -0.96
N PRO A 82 -9.20 -23.63 -1.55
CA PRO A 82 -10.21 -24.48 -2.18
C PRO A 82 -11.17 -25.15 -1.19
N ASN A 83 -10.89 -25.06 0.13
CA ASN A 83 -11.74 -25.58 1.20
C ASN A 83 -12.08 -24.46 2.19
N PRO A 84 -12.97 -23.52 1.83
CA PRO A 84 -13.32 -22.41 2.71
C PRO A 84 -13.89 -22.87 4.06
N VAL A 85 -13.63 -22.09 5.11
CA VAL A 85 -14.00 -22.48 6.50
C VAL A 85 -15.42 -22.07 6.90
N ARG A 86 -16.20 -21.47 5.99
CA ARG A 86 -17.61 -21.10 6.17
C ARG A 86 -18.36 -21.33 4.86
N ASP A 87 -19.63 -21.70 4.95
CA ASP A 87 -20.47 -22.07 3.80
C ASP A 87 -20.78 -20.91 2.84
N ASN A 88 -20.66 -19.66 3.32
CA ASN A 88 -20.88 -18.43 2.56
C ASN A 88 -19.56 -17.84 2.01
N ILE A 89 -18.49 -18.63 2.00
CA ILE A 89 -17.22 -18.30 1.35
C ILE A 89 -17.00 -19.30 0.23
N ILE A 90 -16.72 -18.80 -0.98
CA ILE A 90 -16.39 -19.64 -2.13
C ILE A 90 -14.88 -19.72 -2.37
N ALA A 91 -14.44 -20.83 -2.95
CA ALA A 91 -13.12 -20.93 -3.54
C ALA A 91 -13.06 -20.04 -4.79
N PHE A 92 -12.11 -19.11 -4.84
CA PHE A 92 -12.06 -18.07 -5.85
C PHE A 92 -10.64 -17.54 -6.03
N ASN A 93 -10.16 -17.52 -7.27
CA ASN A 93 -8.88 -16.93 -7.60
C ASN A 93 -9.04 -15.46 -8.02
N ALA A 94 -8.76 -14.56 -7.07
CA ALA A 94 -8.84 -13.12 -7.28
C ALA A 94 -7.94 -12.58 -8.41
N LEU A 95 -6.97 -13.34 -8.92
CA LEU A 95 -6.12 -12.90 -10.02
C LEU A 95 -6.62 -13.31 -11.40
N THR A 96 -7.35 -14.42 -11.50
CA THR A 96 -7.75 -15.01 -12.79
C THR A 96 -9.24 -14.97 -13.03
N ASP A 97 -10.06 -15.13 -12.00
CA ASP A 97 -11.48 -15.39 -12.16
C ASP A 97 -12.26 -14.07 -12.30
N ASP A 98 -13.37 -14.08 -13.02
CA ASP A 98 -14.22 -12.90 -13.13
C ASP A 98 -14.94 -12.60 -11.81
N ALA A 99 -15.15 -11.32 -11.49
CA ALA A 99 -15.86 -10.96 -10.26
C ALA A 99 -17.29 -11.55 -10.27
N PRO A 100 -17.74 -12.24 -9.20
CA PRO A 100 -19.08 -12.81 -9.10
C PRO A 100 -20.19 -11.74 -9.04
N ASP A 101 -21.41 -12.11 -9.43
CA ASP A 101 -22.57 -11.20 -9.42
C ASP A 101 -22.92 -10.70 -8.02
N GLU A 102 -22.63 -11.49 -6.99
CA GLU A 102 -22.86 -11.12 -5.60
C GLU A 102 -22.10 -9.84 -5.20
N VAL A 103 -20.95 -9.58 -5.83
CA VAL A 103 -20.17 -8.34 -5.65
C VAL A 103 -20.90 -7.13 -6.25
N ARG A 104 -21.56 -7.32 -7.40
CA ARG A 104 -22.29 -6.26 -8.12
C ARG A 104 -23.51 -5.76 -7.34
N ASP A 105 -24.03 -6.58 -6.43
CA ASP A 105 -25.16 -6.24 -5.55
C ASP A 105 -24.75 -5.83 -4.14
N SER A 106 -23.45 -5.75 -3.83
CA SER A 106 -22.95 -5.43 -2.50
C SER A 106 -22.75 -3.93 -2.30
N ASP A 107 -23.14 -3.40 -1.15
CA ASP A 107 -22.92 -1.98 -0.81
C ASP A 107 -21.44 -1.71 -0.44
N MET A 108 -20.75 -2.74 0.07
CA MET A 108 -19.35 -2.67 0.43
C MET A 108 -18.61 -3.96 0.08
N LEU A 109 -17.37 -3.81 -0.41
CA LEU A 109 -16.37 -4.86 -0.49
C LEU A 109 -15.29 -4.60 0.57
N PHE A 110 -15.04 -5.57 1.44
CA PHE A 110 -13.91 -5.55 2.36
C PHE A 110 -12.77 -6.45 1.87
N ALA A 111 -11.53 -6.06 2.15
CA ALA A 111 -10.36 -6.85 1.80
C ALA A 111 -9.24 -6.65 2.82
N HIS A 112 -8.71 -7.76 3.34
CA HIS A 112 -7.46 -7.79 4.09
C HIS A 112 -6.47 -8.70 3.37
N PRO A 113 -5.77 -8.20 2.33
CA PRO A 113 -4.91 -9.03 1.49
C PRO A 113 -3.75 -9.67 2.28
N PRO A 114 -3.31 -10.86 1.87
CA PRO A 114 -1.98 -11.35 2.21
C PRO A 114 -0.91 -10.32 1.87
N TYR A 115 0.12 -10.24 2.69
CA TYR A 115 1.30 -9.43 2.39
C TYR A 115 2.22 -10.15 1.40
N SER A 116 3.08 -9.42 0.70
CA SER A 116 4.10 -10.01 -0.19
C SER A 116 5.05 -10.97 0.54
N ASN A 117 5.89 -11.66 -0.24
CA ASN A 117 6.92 -12.57 0.29
C ASN A 117 8.00 -11.90 1.17
N LEU A 118 7.96 -10.58 1.35
CA LEU A 118 8.83 -9.83 2.25
C LEU A 118 8.62 -10.23 3.73
N ILE A 119 7.39 -10.60 4.10
CA ILE A 119 7.10 -11.08 5.47
C ILE A 119 7.48 -12.55 5.69
N LYS A 120 7.77 -13.29 4.61
CA LYS A 120 8.18 -14.71 4.63
C LYS A 120 7.11 -15.64 5.25
N ILE A 121 5.84 -15.35 4.98
CA ILE A 121 4.69 -16.17 5.40
C ILE A 121 3.89 -16.52 4.14
N PRO A 122 4.12 -17.70 3.52
CA PRO A 122 3.18 -18.21 2.52
C PRO A 122 1.87 -18.59 3.22
N TYR A 123 0.74 -18.34 2.57
CA TYR A 123 -0.58 -18.71 3.10
C TYR A 123 -0.97 -20.09 2.57
N ALA A 124 -0.77 -20.32 1.27
CA ALA A 124 -0.84 -21.65 0.69
C ALA A 124 0.19 -22.57 1.37
N ASP A 125 -0.23 -23.80 1.67
CA ASP A 125 0.49 -24.84 2.41
C ASP A 125 0.69 -24.60 3.91
N SER A 126 0.49 -23.37 4.41
CA SER A 126 0.67 -23.02 5.83
C SER A 126 -0.65 -22.76 6.55
N GLN A 127 -1.63 -22.14 5.88
CA GLN A 127 -2.94 -21.82 6.43
C GLN A 127 -4.05 -22.69 5.85
N TRP A 128 -3.83 -23.17 4.63
CA TRP A 128 -4.71 -24.10 3.93
C TRP A 128 -3.90 -25.01 3.02
N LYS A 129 -4.49 -26.14 2.61
CA LYS A 129 -3.88 -27.09 1.69
C LYS A 129 -4.56 -27.04 0.35
N ASP A 130 -3.77 -27.09 -0.71
CA ASP A 130 -4.28 -27.18 -2.06
C ASP A 130 -4.77 -28.62 -2.33
N THR A 131 -6.08 -28.79 -2.38
CA THR A 131 -6.75 -30.06 -2.64
C THR A 131 -7.26 -30.17 -4.09
N THR A 132 -6.93 -29.22 -4.96
CA THR A 132 -7.28 -29.33 -6.40
C THR A 132 -6.42 -30.39 -7.08
N ASN A 133 -6.93 -30.95 -8.18
CA ASN A 133 -6.24 -32.01 -8.91
C ASN A 133 -4.89 -31.56 -9.52
N ASP A 134 -4.74 -30.27 -9.85
CA ASP A 134 -3.52 -29.71 -10.43
C ASP A 134 -2.51 -29.23 -9.38
N HIS A 135 -2.90 -29.15 -8.10
CA HIS A 135 -2.09 -28.69 -6.97
C HIS A 135 -1.27 -27.41 -7.27
N ASN A 136 -1.88 -26.47 -7.99
CA ASN A 136 -1.19 -25.32 -8.56
C ASN A 136 -1.70 -23.97 -8.02
N LEU A 137 -2.64 -23.96 -7.08
CA LEU A 137 -3.19 -22.71 -6.52
C LEU A 137 -2.13 -21.89 -5.79
N ALA A 138 -1.12 -22.56 -5.23
CA ALA A 138 -0.04 -21.90 -4.50
C ALA A 138 0.74 -20.87 -5.35
N ARG A 139 0.77 -20.99 -6.68
CA ARG A 139 1.42 -19.96 -7.54
C ARG A 139 0.69 -18.62 -7.55
N TYR A 140 -0.60 -18.63 -7.18
CA TYR A 140 -1.45 -17.45 -7.08
C TYR A 140 -1.47 -16.86 -5.66
N ASP A 141 -0.78 -17.49 -4.71
CA ASP A 141 -0.61 -16.96 -3.35
C ASP A 141 0.22 -15.67 -3.39
N LEU A 142 -0.44 -14.55 -3.11
CA LEU A 142 0.19 -13.23 -2.98
C LEU A 142 1.34 -13.24 -1.95
N GLY A 143 1.26 -14.11 -0.92
CA GLY A 143 2.30 -14.37 0.08
C GLY A 143 3.62 -14.89 -0.48
N ARG A 144 3.64 -15.33 -1.74
CA ARG A 144 4.83 -15.86 -2.43
C ARG A 144 5.42 -14.90 -3.45
N MET A 145 4.70 -13.83 -3.81
CA MET A 145 5.14 -12.86 -4.82
C MET A 145 6.19 -11.90 -4.24
N ASP A 146 7.18 -11.54 -5.06
CA ASP A 146 8.04 -10.40 -4.75
C ASP A 146 7.25 -9.08 -4.80
N TRP A 147 7.86 -7.99 -4.34
CA TRP A 147 7.14 -6.72 -4.18
C TRP A 147 6.53 -6.20 -5.48
N ASP A 148 7.29 -6.21 -6.58
CA ASP A 148 6.84 -5.60 -7.84
C ASP A 148 5.74 -6.44 -8.50
N LEU A 149 5.86 -7.77 -8.48
CA LEU A 149 4.81 -8.67 -8.94
C LEU A 149 3.56 -8.57 -8.04
N PHE A 150 3.76 -8.50 -6.72
CA PHE A 150 2.69 -8.32 -5.74
C PHE A 150 1.89 -7.04 -5.98
N VAL A 151 2.56 -5.89 -6.17
CA VAL A 151 1.90 -4.61 -6.46
C VAL A 151 1.12 -4.69 -7.77
N LYS A 152 1.68 -5.27 -8.83
CA LYS A 152 0.96 -5.47 -10.11
C LYS A 152 -0.27 -6.35 -9.93
N ALA A 153 -0.14 -7.46 -9.20
CA ALA A 153 -1.22 -8.38 -8.90
C ALA A 153 -2.33 -7.69 -8.10
N MET A 154 -1.98 -6.97 -7.04
CA MET A 154 -2.93 -6.21 -6.22
C MET A 154 -3.62 -5.10 -7.01
N ASN A 155 -2.91 -4.37 -7.87
CA ASN A 155 -3.52 -3.35 -8.72
C ASN A 155 -4.58 -3.94 -9.65
N LYS A 156 -4.31 -5.13 -10.22
CA LYS A 156 -5.29 -5.87 -11.02
C LYS A 156 -6.52 -6.25 -10.19
N VAL A 157 -6.33 -6.80 -8.99
CA VAL A 157 -7.43 -7.19 -8.08
C VAL A 157 -8.27 -5.98 -7.69
N MET A 158 -7.64 -4.90 -7.22
CA MET A 158 -8.31 -3.68 -6.78
C MET A 158 -9.16 -3.06 -7.90
N MET A 159 -8.60 -2.94 -9.12
CA MET A 159 -9.33 -2.41 -10.26
C MET A 159 -10.48 -3.32 -10.69
N LYS A 160 -10.28 -4.64 -10.74
CA LYS A 160 -11.33 -5.60 -11.13
C LYS A 160 -12.53 -5.52 -10.20
N PHE A 161 -12.27 -5.56 -8.90
CA PHE A 161 -13.33 -5.56 -7.91
C PHE A 161 -14.01 -4.20 -7.77
N TYR A 162 -13.26 -3.10 -7.85
CA TYR A 162 -13.86 -1.76 -7.94
C TYR A 162 -14.76 -1.63 -9.17
N ALA A 163 -14.33 -2.12 -10.33
CA ALA A 163 -15.13 -2.10 -11.55
C ALA A 163 -16.44 -2.88 -11.40
N ALA A 164 -16.44 -4.00 -10.66
CA ALA A 164 -17.63 -4.81 -10.41
C ALA A 164 -18.64 -4.17 -9.43
N MET A 165 -18.20 -3.35 -8.48
CA MET A 165 -19.09 -2.73 -7.49
C MET A 165 -20.18 -1.86 -8.13
N PRO A 166 -21.36 -1.72 -7.51
CA PRO A 166 -22.40 -0.80 -7.97
C PRO A 166 -22.00 0.67 -7.75
N LYS A 167 -22.63 1.59 -8.49
CA LYS A 167 -22.52 3.04 -8.23
C LYS A 167 -22.95 3.33 -6.80
N GLY A 168 -22.16 4.11 -6.08
CA GLY A 168 -22.35 4.43 -4.67
C GLY A 168 -21.77 3.38 -3.70
N GLY A 169 -21.34 2.22 -4.21
CA GLY A 169 -20.65 1.20 -3.42
C GLY A 169 -19.28 1.65 -2.93
N ARG A 170 -18.76 0.98 -1.90
CA ARG A 170 -17.46 1.28 -1.29
C ARG A 170 -16.54 0.07 -1.26
N THR A 171 -15.24 0.29 -1.38
CA THR A 171 -14.24 -0.74 -1.06
C THR A 171 -13.46 -0.30 0.17
N ALA A 172 -13.23 -1.21 1.11
CA ALA A 172 -12.46 -0.98 2.31
C ALA A 172 -11.26 -1.94 2.34
N TRP A 173 -10.06 -1.40 2.13
CA TRP A 173 -8.81 -2.17 2.06
C TRP A 173 -8.02 -1.99 3.34
N LEU A 174 -7.94 -3.03 4.17
CA LEU A 174 -7.06 -3.07 5.32
C LEU A 174 -5.67 -3.51 4.86
N VAL A 175 -4.73 -2.59 4.76
CA VAL A 175 -3.37 -2.85 4.27
C VAL A 175 -2.34 -2.44 5.30
N GLY A 176 -1.13 -2.98 5.22
CA GLY A 176 -0.06 -2.62 6.14
C GLY A 176 1.25 -2.38 5.41
N ASP A 177 2.16 -1.70 6.10
CA ASP A 177 3.48 -1.40 5.56
C ASP A 177 4.53 -2.40 6.08
N ILE A 178 5.56 -2.62 5.28
CA ILE A 178 6.64 -3.56 5.58
C ILE A 178 7.97 -2.82 5.57
N ARG A 179 8.80 -3.04 6.60
CA ARG A 179 10.20 -2.63 6.58
C ARG A 179 11.11 -3.86 6.53
N ARG A 180 11.94 -3.96 5.51
CA ARG A 180 12.86 -5.09 5.30
C ARG A 180 14.17 -4.59 4.68
N ASN A 181 15.30 -5.03 5.24
CA ASN A 181 16.65 -4.70 4.74
C ASN A 181 16.85 -3.18 4.51
N GLY A 182 16.40 -2.35 5.45
CA GLY A 182 16.53 -0.88 5.37
C GLY A 182 15.52 -0.19 4.44
N LYS A 183 14.78 -0.91 3.60
CA LYS A 183 13.75 -0.35 2.71
C LYS A 183 12.36 -0.38 3.35
N TYR A 184 11.60 0.68 3.14
CA TYR A 184 10.18 0.79 3.49
C TYR A 184 9.34 0.49 2.26
N TYR A 185 8.36 -0.39 2.42
CA TYR A 185 7.43 -0.81 1.39
C TYR A 185 6.03 -0.48 1.88
N SER A 186 5.31 0.38 1.17
CA SER A 186 3.98 0.80 1.59
C SER A 186 2.93 0.34 0.60
N MET A 187 2.03 -0.51 1.08
CA MET A 187 0.92 -0.98 0.25
C MET A 187 0.00 0.19 -0.13
N PHE A 188 -0.26 1.12 0.79
CA PHE A 188 -1.06 2.30 0.50
C PHE A 188 -0.41 3.23 -0.54
N LYS A 189 0.90 3.49 -0.43
CA LYS A 189 1.63 4.36 -1.37
C LYS A 189 1.76 3.73 -2.76
N ASP A 190 2.00 2.43 -2.82
CA ASP A 190 2.47 1.78 -4.06
C ASP A 190 1.32 1.15 -4.87
N MET A 191 0.13 0.99 -4.29
CA MET A 191 -1.04 0.44 -4.97
C MET A 191 -1.91 1.50 -5.65
N VAL A 192 -2.71 1.04 -6.61
CA VAL A 192 -3.73 1.83 -7.28
C VAL A 192 -4.87 2.19 -6.31
N LEU A 193 -5.34 3.44 -6.38
CA LEU A 193 -6.50 3.91 -5.64
C LEU A 193 -7.62 4.22 -6.63
N PRO A 194 -8.54 3.27 -6.89
CA PRO A 194 -9.70 3.53 -7.73
C PRO A 194 -10.79 4.29 -6.97
N GLY A 195 -11.44 5.21 -7.66
CA GLY A 195 -12.52 6.05 -7.15
C GLY A 195 -12.06 7.21 -6.29
N THR A 196 -13.02 7.73 -5.52
CA THR A 196 -12.74 8.78 -4.55
C THR A 196 -12.24 8.18 -3.25
N LEU A 197 -11.10 8.68 -2.76
CA LEU A 197 -10.65 8.41 -1.41
C LEU A 197 -11.58 9.10 -0.40
N GLU A 198 -12.45 8.32 0.23
CA GLU A 198 -13.44 8.85 1.18
C GLU A 198 -12.86 8.96 2.59
N GLN A 199 -12.03 7.99 3.01
CA GLN A 199 -11.39 8.05 4.33
C GLN A 199 -10.13 7.18 4.43
N ILE A 200 -9.19 7.61 5.27
CA ILE A 200 -8.08 6.80 5.78
C ILE A 200 -8.27 6.62 7.29
N ILE A 201 -8.27 5.37 7.74
CA ILE A 201 -8.43 5.01 9.15
C ILE A 201 -7.20 4.24 9.60
N ILE A 202 -6.59 4.66 10.71
CA ILE A 202 -5.45 3.99 11.32
C ILE A 202 -5.96 2.95 12.31
N LYS A 203 -5.54 1.70 12.10
CA LYS A 203 -5.83 0.58 12.98
C LYS A 203 -4.55 0.17 13.70
N PRO A 204 -4.37 0.54 14.98
CA PRO A 204 -3.22 0.08 15.75
C PRO A 204 -3.11 -1.44 15.78
N GLN A 205 -1.88 -1.93 15.81
CA GLN A 205 -1.56 -3.33 15.94
C GLN A 205 -1.03 -3.60 17.34
N TRP A 206 -1.42 -4.76 17.88
CA TRP A 206 -1.00 -5.26 19.18
C TRP A 206 -0.42 -6.66 19.00
N ASN A 207 0.62 -7.00 19.77
CA ASN A 207 1.23 -8.33 19.81
C ASN A 207 1.74 -8.78 18.43
N THR A 208 2.53 -7.94 17.76
CA THR A 208 3.12 -8.29 16.46
C THR A 208 4.30 -9.24 16.66
N VAL A 209 4.58 -10.11 15.68
CA VAL A 209 5.76 -11.01 15.73
C VAL A 209 7.08 -10.22 15.82
N SER A 210 7.08 -8.98 15.32
CA SER A 210 8.21 -8.06 15.42
C SER A 210 8.44 -7.49 16.84
N ASP A 211 7.45 -7.53 17.73
CA ASP A 211 7.56 -6.98 19.09
C ASP A 211 8.66 -7.69 19.90
N GLY A 212 8.93 -8.97 19.61
CA GLY A 212 9.98 -9.76 20.27
C GLY A 212 11.38 -9.58 19.69
N ARG A 213 11.59 -8.70 18.70
CA ARG A 213 12.91 -8.54 18.03
C ARG A 213 13.73 -7.41 18.64
N THR A 214 14.96 -7.73 19.03
CA THR A 214 15.97 -6.73 19.43
C THR A 214 16.76 -6.30 18.21
N TYR A 215 16.73 -5.00 17.90
CA TYR A 215 17.51 -4.40 16.82
C TYR A 215 18.81 -3.82 17.37
N SER A 216 19.94 -4.13 16.73
CA SER A 216 21.27 -3.62 17.11
C SER A 216 21.40 -2.10 16.94
N ASN A 217 20.62 -1.52 16.02
CA ASN A 217 20.52 -0.08 15.80
C ASN A 217 19.03 0.32 15.74
N LYS A 218 18.63 1.29 16.55
CA LYS A 218 17.25 1.82 16.65
C LYS A 218 17.05 3.16 15.94
N ASN A 219 17.83 3.45 14.90
CA ASN A 219 17.64 4.66 14.08
C ASN A 219 16.45 4.53 13.09
N PHE A 220 15.29 4.07 13.57
CA PHE A 220 14.04 3.98 12.80
C PHE A 220 12.82 3.98 13.72
N VAL A 221 11.66 4.35 13.18
CA VAL A 221 10.37 4.30 13.90
C VAL A 221 9.65 2.98 13.57
N PRO A 222 9.30 2.15 14.59
CA PRO A 222 8.54 0.92 14.37
C PRO A 222 7.17 1.15 13.72
N ILE A 223 6.74 0.21 12.89
CA ILE A 223 5.39 0.19 12.32
C ILE A 223 4.50 -0.54 13.33
N VAL A 224 3.47 0.14 13.82
CA VAL A 224 2.56 -0.37 14.86
C VAL A 224 1.10 -0.20 14.46
N HIS A 225 0.83 -0.12 13.17
CA HIS A 225 -0.52 0.08 12.64
C HIS A 225 -0.69 -0.54 11.25
N GLU A 226 -1.94 -0.81 10.93
CA GLU A 226 -2.46 -1.01 9.57
C GLU A 226 -3.28 0.21 9.17
N ILE A 227 -3.45 0.38 7.87
CA ILE A 227 -4.19 1.47 7.24
C ILE A 227 -5.43 0.86 6.60
N LEU A 228 -6.60 1.29 7.03
CA LEU A 228 -7.88 0.96 6.40
C LEU A 228 -8.26 2.09 5.45
N VAL A 229 -8.24 1.81 4.15
CA VAL A 229 -8.48 2.76 3.08
C VAL A 229 -9.89 2.56 2.54
N VAL A 230 -10.75 3.57 2.68
CA VAL A 230 -12.13 3.54 2.19
C VAL A 230 -12.21 4.34 0.91
N LEU A 231 -12.56 3.65 -0.18
CA LEU A 231 -12.73 4.22 -1.51
C LEU A 231 -14.20 4.10 -1.93
N LYS A 232 -14.70 5.10 -2.65
CA LYS A 232 -16.09 5.14 -3.14
C LYS A 232 -16.14 5.07 -4.66
N LYS A 233 -17.11 4.32 -5.17
CA LYS A 233 -17.46 4.33 -6.58
C LYS A 233 -18.51 5.39 -6.88
N ASP A 234 -18.09 6.53 -7.43
CA ASP A 234 -19.00 7.64 -7.68
C ASP A 234 -19.79 7.51 -8.99
N ASP A 235 -19.24 6.81 -9.97
CA ASP A 235 -19.85 6.63 -11.29
C ASP A 235 -19.94 5.15 -11.69
N GLY A 236 -20.98 4.79 -12.46
CA GLY A 236 -21.22 3.42 -12.90
C GLY A 236 -20.48 3.03 -14.17
N MET A 237 -20.16 4.02 -15.02
CA MET A 237 -19.57 3.83 -16.35
C MET A 237 -18.13 4.35 -16.42
N MET A 238 -17.78 5.34 -15.61
CA MET A 238 -16.43 5.91 -15.54
C MET A 238 -15.65 5.37 -14.34
N ILE A 239 -14.39 5.02 -14.57
CA ILE A 239 -13.45 4.64 -13.51
C ILE A 239 -12.40 5.74 -13.40
N HIS A 240 -12.49 6.55 -12.33
CA HIS A 240 -11.41 7.44 -11.92
C HIS A 240 -10.43 6.64 -11.06
N TYR A 241 -9.12 6.81 -11.21
CA TYR A 241 -8.15 6.13 -10.36
C TYR A 241 -6.80 6.87 -10.32
N SER A 242 -6.07 6.71 -9.21
CA SER A 242 -4.67 7.12 -9.08
C SER A 242 -3.78 5.89 -9.14
N LEU A 243 -2.85 5.84 -10.09
CA LEU A 243 -1.85 4.77 -10.20
C LEU A 243 -0.45 5.36 -9.93
N PRO A 244 0.22 4.96 -8.83
CA PRO A 244 1.60 5.36 -8.58
C PRO A 244 2.54 4.85 -9.68
N VAL A 245 3.41 5.74 -10.17
CA VAL A 245 4.49 5.39 -11.09
C VAL A 245 5.78 5.98 -10.56
N GLU A 246 6.81 5.15 -10.47
CA GLU A 246 8.15 5.59 -10.10
C GLU A 246 8.92 5.98 -11.36
N TYR A 247 9.59 7.12 -11.31
CA TYR A 247 10.46 7.62 -12.36
C TYR A 247 11.85 7.85 -11.78
N GLU A 248 12.87 7.45 -12.52
CA GLU A 248 14.26 7.77 -12.22
C GLU A 248 14.79 8.63 -13.37
N LEU A 249 15.49 9.71 -13.02
CA LEU A 249 16.15 10.58 -14.01
C LEU A 249 17.43 11.16 -13.43
N ASP A 250 18.33 11.54 -14.34
CA ASP A 250 19.49 12.34 -13.99
C ASP A 250 19.05 13.77 -13.60
N ILE A 251 19.60 14.32 -12.52
CA ILE A 251 19.29 15.68 -12.08
C ILE A 251 19.63 16.73 -13.15
N ARG A 252 20.63 16.44 -14.00
CA ARG A 252 21.03 17.28 -15.13
C ARG A 252 19.99 17.32 -16.25
N ASP A 253 19.08 16.35 -16.28
CA ASP A 253 17.97 16.27 -17.21
C ASP A 253 16.63 16.74 -16.60
N SER A 254 16.66 17.15 -15.33
CA SER A 254 15.47 17.64 -14.63
C SER A 254 15.06 19.04 -15.09
N LYS A 255 13.77 19.19 -15.39
CA LYS A 255 13.15 20.49 -15.70
C LYS A 255 13.06 21.40 -14.48
N THR A 256 12.94 20.83 -13.28
CA THR A 256 12.72 21.56 -12.03
C THR A 256 14.02 21.86 -11.27
N ALA A 257 15.07 21.06 -11.45
CA ALA A 257 16.36 21.31 -10.81
C ALA A 257 16.94 22.65 -11.26
N THR A 258 17.44 23.46 -10.33
CA THR A 258 18.08 24.74 -10.64
C THR A 258 19.52 24.54 -11.10
N TRP A 259 20.13 25.59 -11.65
CA TRP A 259 21.57 25.57 -11.94
C TRP A 259 22.41 25.35 -10.68
N LEU A 260 21.98 25.87 -9.53
CA LEU A 260 22.68 25.67 -8.25
C LEU A 260 22.63 24.20 -7.82
N ASP A 261 21.49 23.53 -7.98
CA ASP A 261 21.36 22.11 -7.62
C ASP A 261 22.27 21.23 -8.47
N ILE A 262 22.28 21.47 -9.80
CA ILE A 262 23.10 20.71 -10.75
C ILE A 262 24.59 20.95 -10.51
N VAL A 263 25.01 22.21 -10.40
CA VAL A 263 26.42 22.55 -10.15
C VAL A 263 26.88 21.99 -8.81
N THR A 264 26.04 22.07 -7.77
CA THR A 264 26.36 21.48 -6.46
C THR A 264 26.52 19.97 -6.56
N ALA A 265 25.61 19.26 -7.25
CA ALA A 265 25.73 17.81 -7.43
C ALA A 265 27.02 17.41 -8.19
N VAL A 266 27.37 18.16 -9.25
CA VAL A 266 28.61 17.96 -10.01
C VAL A 266 29.83 18.22 -9.12
N MET A 267 29.83 19.29 -8.32
CA MET A 267 30.92 19.58 -7.40
C MET A 267 31.02 18.57 -6.26
N ASP A 268 29.91 18.09 -5.71
CA ASP A 268 29.90 17.03 -4.69
C ASP A 268 30.46 15.71 -5.26
N LYS A 269 30.26 15.43 -6.56
CA LYS A 269 30.87 14.30 -7.27
C LYS A 269 32.36 14.50 -7.50
N LEU A 270 32.79 15.70 -7.92
CA LEU A 270 34.17 15.96 -8.35
C LEU A 270 35.12 16.38 -7.23
N GLY A 271 34.61 16.93 -6.13
CA GLY A 271 35.39 17.53 -5.05
C GLY A 271 36.05 18.85 -5.47
N GLU A 272 37.21 18.76 -6.12
CA GLU A 272 37.93 19.90 -6.70
C GLU A 272 38.20 19.65 -8.18
N ALA A 273 37.79 20.60 -9.04
CA ALA A 273 37.86 20.45 -10.48
C ALA A 273 38.05 21.79 -11.22
N ASP A 274 38.71 21.70 -12.38
CA ASP A 274 38.74 22.79 -13.35
C ASP A 274 37.40 22.93 -14.09
N LEU A 275 37.16 24.12 -14.65
CA LEU A 275 35.94 24.42 -15.40
C LEU A 275 35.69 23.46 -16.57
N GLY A 276 36.74 22.92 -17.22
CA GLY A 276 36.60 21.97 -18.32
C GLY A 276 35.93 20.68 -17.87
N LYS A 277 36.40 20.11 -16.74
CA LYS A 277 35.79 18.91 -16.13
C LYS A 277 34.36 19.16 -15.66
N ILE A 278 34.09 20.33 -15.07
CA ILE A 278 32.73 20.71 -14.65
C ILE A 278 31.81 20.80 -15.88
N TYR A 279 32.30 21.37 -16.98
CA TYR A 279 31.53 21.45 -18.22
C TYR A 279 31.27 20.08 -18.82
N SER A 280 32.26 19.17 -18.87
CA SER A 280 32.06 17.84 -19.44
C SER A 280 31.01 17.02 -18.68
N GLU A 281 30.84 17.27 -17.37
CA GLU A 281 29.77 16.63 -16.60
C GLU A 281 28.38 17.20 -16.89
N ILE A 282 28.26 18.39 -17.49
CA ILE A 282 26.94 19.02 -17.73
C ILE A 282 26.59 19.03 -19.23
N GLU A 283 27.60 18.98 -20.10
CA GLU A 283 27.45 18.97 -21.55
C GLU A 283 26.62 17.77 -22.02
N GLY A 284 25.73 18.00 -23.00
CA GLY A 284 24.88 16.95 -23.55
C GLY A 284 23.61 16.61 -22.75
N HIS A 285 23.47 17.13 -21.53
CA HIS A 285 22.24 17.01 -20.74
C HIS A 285 21.21 18.09 -21.08
N GLU A 286 19.94 17.83 -20.78
CA GLU A 286 18.81 18.69 -21.15
C GLU A 286 18.96 20.11 -20.58
N LYS A 287 19.53 20.27 -19.37
CA LYS A 287 19.77 21.60 -18.80
C LYS A 287 20.72 22.45 -19.64
N ALA A 288 21.79 21.84 -20.18
CA ALA A 288 22.74 22.52 -21.04
C ALA A 288 22.13 22.81 -22.42
N LYS A 289 21.41 21.85 -23.00
CA LYS A 289 20.73 22.03 -24.30
C LYS A 289 19.72 23.17 -24.27
N ALA A 290 19.04 23.37 -23.15
CA ALA A 290 18.03 24.41 -22.99
C ALA A 290 18.60 25.83 -22.80
N ASN A 291 19.91 26.01 -22.70
CA ASN A 291 20.53 27.32 -22.49
C ASN A 291 21.83 27.47 -23.30
N SER A 292 21.82 28.32 -24.33
CA SER A 292 23.01 28.60 -25.16
C SER A 292 24.21 29.15 -24.38
N HIS A 293 23.96 29.81 -23.24
CA HIS A 293 24.97 30.40 -22.35
C HIS A 293 25.18 29.57 -21.08
N TRP A 294 25.01 28.26 -21.17
CA TRP A 294 25.09 27.38 -20.00
C TRP A 294 26.46 27.41 -19.32
N LYS A 295 27.56 27.56 -20.07
CA LYS A 295 28.92 27.65 -19.48
C LYS A 295 29.07 28.93 -18.65
N GLU A 296 28.58 30.06 -19.14
CA GLU A 296 28.51 31.34 -18.42
C GLU A 296 27.66 31.18 -17.15
N LYS A 297 26.52 30.50 -17.30
CA LYS A 297 25.59 30.27 -16.19
C LYS A 297 26.22 29.40 -15.10
N VAL A 298 26.97 28.36 -15.46
CA VAL A 298 27.75 27.55 -14.52
C VAL A 298 28.75 28.42 -13.76
N ARG A 299 29.52 29.28 -14.45
CA ARG A 299 30.48 30.20 -13.80
C ARG A 299 29.78 31.17 -12.85
N GLN A 300 28.66 31.76 -13.28
CA GLN A 300 27.84 32.64 -12.44
C GLN A 300 27.36 31.90 -11.18
N THR A 301 26.85 30.68 -11.34
CA THR A 301 26.37 29.86 -10.22
C THR A 301 27.49 29.49 -9.26
N LEU A 302 28.67 29.11 -9.74
CA LEU A 302 29.85 28.83 -8.92
C LEU A 302 30.25 30.06 -8.08
N GLN A 303 30.26 31.24 -8.68
CA GLN A 303 30.59 32.50 -7.99
C GLN A 303 29.58 32.91 -6.93
N MET A 304 28.29 32.64 -7.16
CA MET A 304 27.22 32.98 -6.23
C MET A 304 27.02 31.93 -5.13
N SER A 305 27.54 30.71 -5.32
CA SER A 305 27.37 29.62 -4.36
C SER A 305 28.26 29.82 -3.15
N LYS A 306 27.67 29.73 -1.95
CA LYS A 306 28.44 29.67 -0.68
C LYS A 306 29.12 28.32 -0.46
N ARG A 307 28.70 27.28 -1.20
CA ARG A 307 29.24 25.92 -1.11
C ARG A 307 30.44 25.69 -2.04
N CYS A 308 30.79 26.65 -2.88
CA CYS A 308 31.91 26.54 -3.80
C CYS A 308 32.91 27.66 -3.53
N LYS A 309 34.20 27.35 -3.61
CA LYS A 309 35.28 28.34 -3.53
C LYS A 309 36.20 28.22 -4.73
N ASN A 310 36.68 29.34 -5.22
CA ASN A 310 37.71 29.37 -6.24
C ASN A 310 39.07 29.14 -5.57
N THR A 311 39.74 28.04 -5.89
CA THR A 311 41.06 27.68 -5.31
C THR A 311 42.21 28.15 -6.19
N ALA A 312 41.99 28.18 -7.51
CA ALA A 312 42.88 28.76 -8.49
C ALA A 312 42.09 29.28 -9.69
N ARG A 313 42.74 29.99 -10.62
CA ARG A 313 42.09 30.51 -11.82
C ARG A 313 41.41 29.38 -12.59
N GLY A 314 40.07 29.41 -12.64
CA GLY A 314 39.28 28.39 -13.33
C GLY A 314 39.17 27.05 -12.61
N VAL A 315 39.63 26.94 -11.36
CA VAL A 315 39.54 25.75 -10.51
C VAL A 315 38.64 26.04 -9.31
N TRP A 316 37.72 25.13 -9.03
CA TRP A 316 36.72 25.26 -7.98
C TRP A 316 36.72 24.03 -7.09
N ALA A 317 36.49 24.22 -5.79
CA ALA A 317 36.35 23.16 -4.81
C ALA A 317 35.08 23.34 -3.98
N VAL A 318 34.58 22.24 -3.41
CA VAL A 318 33.54 22.29 -2.37
C VAL A 318 34.10 23.04 -1.15
N ALA A 319 33.38 24.04 -0.67
CA ALA A 319 33.70 24.75 0.56
C ALA A 319 33.45 23.85 1.77
N ALA A 320 34.37 23.86 2.73
CA ALA A 320 34.20 23.18 4.02
C ALA A 320 33.17 23.90 4.89
#